data_AF-A0A178UK69-F1
#
_entry.id   AF-A0A178UK69-F1
#
_cell.length_a   1.000
_cell.length_b   1.000
_cell.length_c   1.000
_cell.angle_alpha   90.00
_cell.angle_beta   90.00
_cell.angle_gamma   90.00
#
_symmetry.space_group_name_H-M   'P 1'
#
loop_
_entity.id
_entity.type
_entity.pdbx_description
1 polymer ?
#
loop_
_entity_poly.entity_id
_entity_poly.type
_entity_poly.pdbx_seq_one_letter_code
_entity_poly.pdbx_strand_id
1 'polypeptide(L)'
;MWHIATELCYQQHEKETIPEGYDEQRKHYSNREFSKIISDYMMYLLILQPGLMSEVAGIGKIRFRDTLAETHKFFQRKRIYNMGVNLATEYILDVNSEIEPVDVKGDRSKSVLFDASRLAKDLTRMEKTHKKDKWEILSKVWVELLCYAACHCDSTAHVEQLSRGGELINFVWLLMAHFGLTDQFQINKGDARAKLIIGE
;
A
#
# COMPACT_ATOMS: atom_id res chain seq x y z
N MET A 1 -0.67 4.31 6.18
CA MET A 1 -0.47 3.47 7.38
C MET A 1 0.27 2.20 7.01
N TRP A 2 -0.32 1.30 6.22
CA TRP A 2 0.31 0.05 5.75
C TRP A 2 1.71 0.21 5.17
N HIS A 3 1.94 1.24 4.35
CA HIS A 3 3.27 1.54 3.79
C HIS A 3 4.32 1.75 4.88
N ILE A 4 4.01 2.58 5.89
CA ILE A 4 4.92 2.85 7.00
C ILE A 4 5.13 1.60 7.85
N ALA A 5 4.08 0.82 8.13
CA ALA A 5 4.22 -0.43 8.88
C ALA A 5 5.11 -1.44 8.14
N THR A 6 4.96 -1.54 6.81
CA THR A 6 5.82 -2.36 5.96
C THR A 6 7.27 -1.89 6.02
N GLU A 7 7.50 -0.57 5.95
CA GLU A 7 8.85 0.00 6.10
C GLU A 7 9.46 -0.34 7.47
N LEU A 8 8.73 -0.13 8.57
CA LEU A 8 9.21 -0.47 9.91
C LEU A 8 9.56 -1.97 10.01
N CYS A 9 8.69 -2.87 9.53
CA CYS A 9 8.98 -4.30 9.51
C CYS A 9 10.17 -4.66 8.62
N TYR A 10 10.34 -3.96 7.49
CA TYR A 10 11.43 -4.20 6.54
C TYR A 10 12.78 -3.88 7.16
N GLN A 11 12.85 -2.79 7.91
CA GLN A 11 14.07 -2.28 8.56
C GLN A 11 14.43 -3.04 9.85
N GLN A 12 13.48 -3.73 10.49
CA GLN A 12 13.74 -4.63 11.62
C GLN A 12 14.47 -5.92 11.21
N HIS A 13 14.39 -6.33 9.95
CA HIS A 13 15.08 -7.53 9.47
C HIS A 13 16.44 -7.17 8.89
N GLU A 14 17.50 -7.60 9.56
CA GLU A 14 18.79 -7.77 8.90
C GLU A 14 18.66 -8.83 7.80
N LYS A 15 19.31 -8.52 6.66
CA LYS A 15 19.35 -9.23 5.38
C LYS A 15 18.88 -10.69 5.46
N GLU A 16 17.88 -11.03 4.65
CA GLU A 16 17.52 -12.43 4.39
C GLU A 16 18.79 -13.22 4.07
N THR A 17 19.12 -14.22 4.89
CA THR A 17 20.12 -15.21 4.52
C THR A 17 19.56 -15.95 3.31
N ILE A 18 20.15 -15.67 2.15
CA ILE A 18 19.86 -16.37 0.89
C ILE A 18 19.92 -17.87 1.20
N PRO A 19 18.83 -18.64 1.00
CA PRO A 19 18.84 -20.07 1.22
C PRO A 19 19.95 -20.72 0.37
N GLU A 20 20.75 -21.61 0.97
CA GLU A 20 21.73 -22.42 0.25
C GLU A 20 20.99 -23.23 -0.84
N GLY A 21 21.29 -22.94 -2.11
CA GLY A 21 20.61 -23.53 -3.27
C GLY A 21 19.91 -22.54 -4.21
N TYR A 22 20.15 -21.24 -4.06
CA TYR A 22 19.61 -20.20 -4.94
C TYR A 22 20.04 -20.39 -6.40
N ASP A 23 19.08 -20.57 -7.30
CA ASP A 23 19.30 -20.59 -8.74
C ASP A 23 19.36 -19.13 -9.26
N GLU A 24 20.57 -18.66 -9.61
CA GLU A 24 20.81 -17.30 -10.12
C GLU A 24 19.97 -16.94 -11.35
N GLN A 25 19.41 -17.93 -12.07
CA GLN A 25 18.66 -17.73 -13.30
C GLN A 25 17.18 -17.42 -13.09
N ARG A 26 16.64 -17.63 -11.88
CA ARG A 26 15.27 -17.26 -11.51
C ARG A 26 15.27 -16.47 -10.21
N LYS A 27 15.33 -15.14 -10.32
CA LYS A 27 15.07 -14.24 -9.18
C LYS A 27 13.62 -14.42 -8.71
N HIS A 28 13.40 -15.35 -7.79
CA HIS A 28 12.14 -15.50 -7.08
C HIS A 28 12.11 -14.44 -5.98
N TYR A 29 11.37 -13.36 -6.21
CA TYR A 29 11.15 -12.34 -5.18
C TYR A 29 10.51 -12.97 -3.94
N SER A 30 11.11 -12.74 -2.78
CA SER A 30 10.51 -13.18 -1.52
C SER A 30 9.23 -12.38 -1.25
N ASN A 31 8.33 -12.90 -0.41
CA ASN A 31 7.15 -12.15 0.05
C ASN A 31 7.55 -10.78 0.63
N ARG A 32 8.74 -10.71 1.25
CA ARG A 32 9.32 -9.48 1.79
C ARG A 32 9.65 -8.46 0.71
N GLU A 33 10.40 -8.88 -0.31
CA GLU A 33 10.75 -8.02 -1.43
C GLU A 33 9.52 -7.57 -2.21
N PHE A 34 8.59 -8.49 -2.49
CA PHE A 34 7.34 -8.17 -3.17
C PHE A 34 6.51 -7.14 -2.38
N SER A 35 6.35 -7.37 -1.07
CA SER A 35 5.63 -6.44 -0.20
C SER A 35 6.26 -5.05 -0.21
N LYS A 36 7.60 -4.97 -0.18
CA LYS A 36 8.31 -3.68 -0.23
C LYS A 36 8.09 -2.96 -1.56
N ILE A 37 8.25 -3.67 -2.68
CA ILE A 37 8.10 -3.11 -4.03
C ILE A 37 6.69 -2.57 -4.25
N ILE A 38 5.65 -3.37 -3.93
CA ILE A 38 4.27 -2.92 -4.12
C ILE A 38 3.92 -1.80 -3.14
N SER A 39 4.37 -1.87 -1.89
CA SER A 39 4.21 -0.79 -0.91
C SER A 39 4.77 0.54 -1.41
N ASP A 40 5.98 0.54 -1.99
CA ASP A 40 6.62 1.74 -2.53
C ASP A 40 5.88 2.26 -3.76
N TYR A 41 5.46 1.36 -4.65
CA TYR A 41 4.68 1.71 -5.83
C TYR A 41 3.32 2.34 -5.46
N MET A 42 2.60 1.74 -4.51
CA MET A 42 1.33 2.29 -4.03
C MET A 42 1.51 3.67 -3.38
N MET A 43 2.62 3.87 -2.66
CA MET A 43 2.94 5.17 -2.09
C MET A 43 3.28 6.21 -3.18
N TYR A 44 4.03 5.81 -4.22
CA TYR A 44 4.26 6.64 -5.41
C TYR A 44 2.95 7.07 -6.05
N LEU A 45 2.04 6.12 -6.29
CA LEU A 45 0.75 6.43 -6.91
C LEU A 45 -0.06 7.42 -6.06
N LEU A 46 -0.13 7.22 -4.74
CA LEU A 46 -0.88 8.08 -3.83
C LEU A 46 -0.36 9.53 -3.77
N ILE A 47 0.95 9.75 -3.91
CA ILE A 47 1.56 11.08 -3.75
C ILE A 47 1.81 11.77 -5.10
N LEU A 48 2.36 11.03 -6.07
CA LEU A 48 2.88 11.56 -7.32
C LEU A 48 1.92 11.35 -8.50
N GLN A 49 1.04 10.36 -8.44
CA GLN A 49 0.01 10.12 -9.48
C GLN A 49 -1.43 10.17 -8.90
N PRO A 50 -1.83 11.25 -8.22
CA PRO A 50 -3.16 11.35 -7.60
C PRO A 50 -4.31 11.23 -8.61
N GLY A 51 -4.09 11.56 -9.89
CA GLY A 51 -5.09 11.38 -10.96
C GLY A 51 -5.42 9.92 -11.24
N LEU A 52 -4.52 8.98 -10.88
CA LEU A 52 -4.78 7.55 -10.88
C LEU A 52 -5.43 7.06 -9.59
N MET A 53 -5.70 7.93 -8.61
CA MET A 53 -6.23 7.55 -7.29
C MET A 53 -7.42 8.43 -6.96
N SER A 54 -8.45 8.39 -7.81
CA SER A 54 -9.56 9.35 -7.89
C SER A 54 -10.26 9.65 -6.54
N GLU A 55 -10.53 8.63 -5.71
CA GLU A 55 -11.29 8.84 -4.47
C GLU A 55 -10.44 9.15 -3.22
N VAL A 56 -9.18 8.69 -3.18
CA VAL A 56 -8.38 8.69 -1.95
C VAL A 56 -7.24 9.71 -1.98
N ALA A 57 -6.91 10.27 -3.15
CA ALA A 57 -5.77 11.17 -3.34
C ALA A 57 -5.77 12.38 -2.39
N GLY A 58 -6.92 13.03 -2.19
CA GLY A 58 -7.03 14.21 -1.32
C GLY A 58 -6.75 13.90 0.15
N ILE A 59 -7.32 12.80 0.64
CA ILE A 59 -7.15 12.35 2.03
C ILE A 59 -5.73 11.81 2.25
N GLY A 60 -5.16 11.11 1.25
CA GLY A 60 -3.80 10.59 1.26
C GLY A 60 -2.76 11.69 1.47
N LYS A 61 -2.84 12.79 0.72
CA LYS A 61 -1.93 13.94 0.86
C LYS A 61 -1.97 14.59 2.25
N ILE A 62 -3.16 14.74 2.83
CA ILE A 62 -3.33 15.29 4.19
C ILE A 62 -2.65 14.38 5.20
N ARG A 63 -2.94 13.08 5.16
CA ARG A 63 -2.34 12.10 6.08
C ARG A 63 -0.82 12.03 5.92
N PHE A 64 -0.31 12.10 4.69
CA PHE A 64 1.13 12.13 4.42
C PHE A 64 1.79 13.33 5.08
N ARG A 65 1.28 14.54 4.84
CA ARG A 65 1.82 15.78 5.42
C ARG A 65 1.78 15.75 6.94
N ASP A 66 0.65 15.35 7.52
CA ASP A 66 0.47 15.30 8.97
C ASP A 66 1.39 14.25 9.62
N THR A 67 1.57 13.11 8.96
CA THR A 67 2.50 12.05 9.40
C THR A 67 3.94 12.53 9.33
N LEU A 68 4.34 13.18 8.23
CA LEU A 68 5.68 13.74 8.10
C LEU A 68 5.98 14.79 9.18
N ALA A 69 5.02 15.68 9.46
CA ALA A 69 5.15 16.67 10.51
C ALA A 69 5.22 16.04 11.92
N GLU A 70 4.47 14.97 12.17
CA GLU A 70 4.55 14.23 13.42
C GLU A 70 5.89 13.53 13.60
N THR A 71 6.37 12.84 12.57
CA THR A 71 7.68 12.19 12.54
C THR A 71 8.80 13.20 12.83
N HIS A 72 8.77 14.38 12.20
CA HIS A 72 9.76 15.42 12.44
C HIS A 72 9.73 15.92 13.89
N LYS A 73 8.54 16.21 14.44
CA LYS A 73 8.37 16.62 15.84
C LYS A 73 8.84 15.54 16.82
N PHE A 74 8.59 14.26 16.50
CA PHE A 74 9.01 13.13 17.31
C PHE A 74 10.54 13.08 17.44
N PHE A 75 11.26 13.10 16.32
CA PHE A 75 12.72 13.06 16.33
C PHE A 75 13.36 14.32 16.93
N GLN A 76 12.77 15.49 16.68
CA GLN A 76 13.23 16.75 17.27
C GLN A 76 13.14 16.72 18.81
N ARG A 77 12.02 16.23 19.37
CA ARG A 77 11.82 16.11 20.83
C ARG A 77 12.80 15.13 21.48
N LYS A 78 13.10 14.03 20.79
CA LYS A 78 14.09 13.03 21.23
C LYS A 78 15.53 13.47 20.99
N ARG A 79 15.76 14.64 20.36
CA ARG A 79 17.08 15.18 19.98
C ARG A 79 17.88 14.21 19.09
N ILE A 80 17.17 13.47 18.25
CA ILE A 80 17.75 12.50 17.32
C ILE A 80 18.03 13.22 16.00
N TYR A 81 19.29 13.25 15.58
CA TYR A 81 19.74 13.87 14.32
C TYR A 81 20.69 12.93 13.58
N ASN A 82 20.65 12.95 12.24
CA ASN A 82 21.59 12.23 11.37
C ASN A 82 21.74 10.73 11.68
N MET A 83 20.61 10.05 11.87
CA MET A 83 20.56 8.64 12.24
C MET A 83 20.12 7.78 11.05
N GLY A 84 20.69 6.56 10.94
CA GLY A 84 20.28 5.58 9.94
C GLY A 84 18.83 5.13 10.12
N VAL A 85 18.19 4.71 9.03
CA VAL A 85 16.75 4.33 9.02
C VAL A 85 16.45 3.20 10.00
N ASN A 86 17.38 2.26 10.20
CA ASN A 86 17.23 1.15 11.15
C ASN A 86 17.05 1.65 12.59
N LEU A 87 17.95 2.53 13.04
CA LEU A 87 17.87 3.11 14.39
C LEU A 87 16.64 4.01 14.52
N ALA A 88 16.30 4.80 13.50
CA ALA A 88 15.07 5.60 13.49
C ALA A 88 13.81 4.71 13.65
N THR A 89 13.82 3.53 13.02
CA THR A 89 12.77 2.51 13.14
C THR A 89 12.69 1.98 14.57
N GLU A 90 13.82 1.64 15.20
CA GLU A 90 13.86 1.20 16.60
C GLU A 90 13.24 2.24 17.54
N TYR A 91 13.58 3.53 17.38
CA TYR A 91 12.98 4.60 18.20
C TYR A 91 11.48 4.74 18.00
N ILE A 92 10.98 4.63 16.76
CA ILE A 92 9.54 4.69 16.48
C ILE A 92 8.80 3.50 17.10
N LEU A 93 9.43 2.32 17.11
CA LEU A 93 8.86 1.11 17.69
C LEU A 93 8.99 1.06 19.21
N ASP A 94 9.96 1.74 19.82
CA ASP A 94 10.10 1.78 21.28
C ASP A 94 8.98 2.60 21.96
N VAL A 95 8.35 3.53 21.24
CA VAL A 95 7.27 4.36 21.80
C VAL A 95 6.10 3.50 22.28
N ASN A 96 5.66 3.71 23.52
CA ASN A 96 4.39 3.13 23.98
C ASN A 96 3.23 3.74 23.18
N SER A 97 2.62 2.92 22.32
CA SER A 97 1.57 3.28 21.38
C SER A 97 0.23 2.62 21.74
N GLU A 98 0.06 2.21 23.00
CA GLU A 98 -1.17 1.58 23.50
C GLU A 98 -2.32 2.59 23.64
N ILE A 99 -2.00 3.87 23.84
CA ILE A 99 -2.99 4.96 23.90
C ILE A 99 -3.30 5.42 22.48
N GLU A 100 -4.58 5.55 22.14
CA GLU A 100 -4.95 5.99 20.79
C GLU A 100 -4.53 7.44 20.56
N PRO A 101 -4.02 7.78 19.36
CA PRO A 101 -3.64 9.17 19.04
C PRO A 101 -4.76 10.18 19.26
N VAL A 102 -6.03 9.76 19.14
CA VAL A 102 -7.22 10.60 19.40
C VAL A 102 -7.29 11.05 20.86
N ASP A 103 -6.89 10.19 21.80
CA ASP A 103 -6.92 10.48 23.25
C ASP A 103 -5.82 11.46 23.66
N VAL A 104 -4.74 11.53 22.89
CA VAL A 104 -3.57 12.38 23.19
C VAL A 104 -3.62 13.71 22.43
N LYS A 105 -4.18 13.72 21.21
CA LYS A 105 -4.03 14.83 20.25
C LYS A 105 -5.37 15.44 19.80
N GLY A 106 -6.50 14.77 20.04
CA GLY A 106 -7.80 15.14 19.49
C GLY A 106 -7.84 15.04 17.95
N ASP A 107 -8.72 15.79 17.30
CA ASP A 107 -8.89 15.80 15.84
C ASP A 107 -7.84 16.61 15.07
N ARG A 108 -6.88 17.22 15.78
CA ARG A 108 -5.94 18.23 15.25
C ARG A 108 -4.93 17.70 14.24
N SER A 109 -4.79 16.38 14.11
CA SER A 109 -3.86 15.77 13.18
C SER A 109 -4.36 14.41 12.71
N LYS A 110 -4.28 14.17 11.41
CA LYS A 110 -4.64 12.89 10.77
C LYS A 110 -3.42 12.00 10.56
N SER A 111 -2.36 12.19 11.34
CA SER A 111 -1.16 11.37 11.29
C SER A 111 -1.49 9.91 11.58
N VAL A 112 -0.78 9.00 10.90
CA VAL A 112 -0.91 7.55 11.10
C VAL A 112 0.40 6.92 11.56
N LEU A 113 1.35 7.71 12.08
CA LEU A 113 2.67 7.24 12.48
C LEU A 113 2.60 6.17 13.56
N PHE A 114 1.92 6.48 14.67
CA PHE A 114 1.84 5.56 15.82
C PHE A 114 0.88 4.40 15.55
N ASP A 115 -0.16 4.59 14.73
CA ASP A 115 -0.99 3.48 14.25
C ASP A 115 -0.16 2.49 13.41
N ALA A 116 0.71 3.00 12.53
CA ALA A 116 1.61 2.18 11.74
C ALA A 116 2.66 1.46 12.62
N SER A 117 3.18 2.14 13.65
CA SER A 117 4.07 1.52 14.65
C SER A 117 3.37 0.38 15.40
N ARG A 118 2.13 0.59 15.86
CA ARG A 118 1.31 -0.44 16.51
C ARG A 118 1.06 -1.62 15.57
N LEU A 119 0.69 -1.36 14.31
CA LEU A 119 0.49 -2.40 13.31
C LEU A 119 1.77 -3.22 13.05
N ALA A 120 2.93 -2.58 12.95
CA ALA A 120 4.21 -3.27 12.79
C ALA A 120 4.55 -4.17 14.00
N LYS A 121 4.25 -3.71 15.21
CA LYS A 121 4.39 -4.50 16.44
C LYS A 121 3.44 -5.70 16.45
N ASP A 122 2.19 -5.50 16.03
CA ASP A 122 1.18 -6.55 15.98
C ASP A 122 1.57 -7.65 14.98
N LEU A 123 2.03 -7.26 13.78
CA LEU A 123 2.57 -8.19 12.78
C LEU A 123 3.75 -8.99 13.33
N THR A 124 4.69 -8.33 14.00
CA THR A 124 5.86 -8.98 14.60
C THR A 124 5.47 -9.90 15.76
N ARG A 125 4.48 -9.50 16.58
CA ARG A 125 3.94 -10.33 17.66
C ARG A 125 3.26 -11.58 17.11
N MET A 126 2.49 -11.44 16.02
CA MET A 126 1.84 -12.57 15.36
C MET A 126 2.85 -13.59 14.82
N GLU A 127 3.94 -13.12 14.22
CA GLU A 127 5.04 -13.98 13.75
C GLU A 127 5.65 -14.77 14.89
N LYS A 128 5.97 -14.11 16.02
CA LYS A 128 6.59 -14.75 17.18
C LYS A 128 5.65 -15.70 17.93
N THR A 129 4.42 -15.29 18.17
CA THR A 129 3.47 -16.03 19.04
C THR A 129 2.68 -17.09 18.27
N HIS A 130 2.28 -16.80 17.03
CA HIS A 130 1.41 -17.67 16.23
C HIS A 130 2.14 -18.35 15.07
N LYS A 131 3.45 -18.14 14.90
CA LYS A 131 4.27 -18.68 13.80
C LYS A 131 3.68 -18.38 12.41
N LYS A 132 2.99 -17.23 12.27
CA LYS A 132 2.45 -16.76 11.00
C LYS A 132 3.47 -15.85 10.34
N ASP A 133 3.90 -16.17 9.13
CA ASP A 133 4.78 -15.30 8.37
C ASP A 133 4.10 -13.96 8.09
N LYS A 134 4.64 -12.87 8.67
CA LYS A 134 4.09 -11.53 8.47
C LYS A 134 4.25 -11.06 7.03
N TRP A 135 5.26 -11.55 6.31
CA TRP A 135 5.50 -11.17 4.92
C TRP A 135 4.47 -11.79 3.99
N GLU A 136 4.00 -13.01 4.26
CA GLU A 136 2.85 -13.61 3.57
C GLU A 136 1.57 -12.78 3.78
N ILE A 137 1.35 -12.26 4.99
CA ILE A 137 0.20 -11.38 5.28
C ILE A 137 0.33 -10.07 4.51
N LEU A 138 1.49 -9.41 4.59
CA LEU A 138 1.73 -8.15 3.91
C LEU A 138 1.62 -8.30 2.39
N SER A 139 2.13 -9.39 1.81
CA SER A 139 2.07 -9.59 0.35
C SER A 139 0.62 -9.70 -0.12
N LYS A 140 -0.23 -10.45 0.60
CA LYS A 140 -1.67 -10.54 0.32
C LYS A 140 -2.37 -9.19 0.43
N VAL A 141 -2.15 -8.46 1.52
CA VAL A 141 -2.74 -7.12 1.72
C VAL A 141 -2.34 -6.17 0.60
N TRP A 142 -1.08 -6.20 0.16
CA TRP A 142 -0.62 -5.33 -0.91
C TRP A 142 -1.22 -5.68 -2.28
N VAL A 143 -1.40 -6.96 -2.59
CA VAL A 143 -2.15 -7.39 -3.78
C VAL A 143 -3.59 -6.91 -3.71
N GLU A 144 -4.26 -7.09 -2.57
CA GLU A 144 -5.63 -6.63 -2.37
C GLU A 144 -5.76 -5.11 -2.55
N LEU A 145 -4.86 -4.33 -1.96
CA LEU A 145 -4.87 -2.86 -2.09
C LEU A 145 -4.59 -2.40 -3.52
N LEU A 146 -3.69 -3.08 -4.24
CA LEU A 146 -3.38 -2.77 -5.63
C LEU A 146 -4.57 -3.08 -6.56
N CYS A 147 -5.21 -4.24 -6.37
CA CYS A 147 -6.43 -4.61 -7.10
C CYS A 147 -7.58 -3.67 -6.77
N TYR A 148 -7.75 -3.32 -5.49
CA TYR A 148 -8.75 -2.35 -5.06
C TYR A 148 -8.55 -1.01 -5.76
N ALA A 149 -7.32 -0.49 -5.74
CA ALA A 149 -7.01 0.76 -6.41
C ALA A 149 -7.34 0.67 -7.89
N ALA A 150 -6.85 -0.36 -8.59
CA ALA A 150 -7.12 -0.57 -10.01
C ALA A 150 -8.62 -0.58 -10.34
N CYS A 151 -9.46 -1.21 -9.54
CA CYS A 151 -10.91 -1.26 -9.80
C CYS A 151 -11.66 0.06 -9.48
N HIS A 152 -11.07 0.95 -8.68
CA HIS A 152 -11.72 2.18 -8.17
C HIS A 152 -11.07 3.47 -8.70
N CYS A 153 -10.15 3.38 -9.66
CA CYS A 153 -9.73 4.55 -10.42
C CYS A 153 -10.84 4.95 -11.41
N ASP A 154 -10.88 6.22 -11.78
CA ASP A 154 -11.81 6.68 -12.81
C ASP A 154 -11.51 6.00 -14.16
N SER A 155 -12.51 5.31 -14.72
CA SER A 155 -12.39 4.59 -15.99
C SER A 155 -11.85 5.47 -17.13
N THR A 156 -12.20 6.76 -17.15
CA THR A 156 -11.67 7.70 -18.16
C THR A 156 -10.21 8.06 -17.92
N ALA A 157 -9.76 8.09 -16.67
CA ALA A 157 -8.36 8.31 -16.33
C ALA A 157 -7.48 7.11 -16.76
N HIS A 158 -7.97 5.87 -16.60
CA HIS A 158 -7.27 4.69 -17.11
C HIS A 158 -7.11 4.70 -18.64
N VAL A 159 -8.19 5.00 -19.37
CA VAL A 159 -8.17 5.03 -20.84
C VAL A 159 -7.30 6.17 -21.39
N GLU A 160 -7.34 7.36 -20.80
CA GLU A 160 -6.47 8.47 -21.19
C GLU A 160 -4.99 8.13 -20.92
N GLN A 161 -4.68 7.46 -19.82
CA GLN A 161 -3.31 7.07 -19.48
C GLN A 161 -2.78 5.89 -20.29
N LEU A 162 -3.63 4.94 -20.72
CA LEU A 162 -3.26 3.89 -21.67
C LEU A 162 -2.70 4.46 -22.98
N SER A 163 -3.16 5.65 -23.38
CA SER A 163 -2.62 6.36 -24.56
C SER A 163 -1.27 7.07 -24.31
N ARG A 164 -0.87 7.25 -23.05
CA ARG A 164 0.32 8.01 -22.61
C ARG A 164 1.43 7.17 -21.98
N GLY A 165 1.19 5.90 -21.62
CA GLY A 165 2.22 5.00 -21.08
C GLY A 165 1.69 3.74 -20.36
N GLY A 166 2.61 2.82 -20.03
CA GLY A 166 2.32 1.53 -19.39
C GLY A 166 2.61 1.49 -17.89
N GLU A 167 1.76 2.12 -17.07
CA GLU A 167 1.80 1.98 -15.61
C GLU A 167 1.29 0.59 -15.18
N LEU A 168 1.91 -0.02 -14.15
CA LEU A 168 1.55 -1.36 -13.66
C LEU A 168 0.06 -1.46 -13.30
N ILE A 169 -0.51 -0.43 -12.66
CA ILE A 169 -1.91 -0.42 -12.23
C ILE A 169 -2.89 -0.56 -13.41
N ASN A 170 -2.53 -0.08 -14.61
CA ASN A 170 -3.36 -0.23 -15.81
C ASN A 170 -3.40 -1.69 -16.28
N PHE A 171 -2.29 -2.42 -16.17
CA PHE A 171 -2.26 -3.85 -16.48
C PHE A 171 -3.06 -4.66 -15.46
N VAL A 172 -2.97 -4.31 -14.18
CA VAL A 172 -3.80 -4.93 -13.13
C VAL A 172 -5.27 -4.67 -13.40
N TRP A 173 -5.66 -3.45 -13.76
CA TRP A 173 -7.04 -3.12 -14.14
C TRP A 173 -7.53 -3.95 -15.34
N LEU A 174 -6.74 -4.06 -16.42
CA LEU A 174 -7.07 -4.90 -17.57
C LEU A 174 -7.24 -6.37 -17.18
N LEU A 175 -6.38 -6.88 -16.31
CA LEU A 175 -6.45 -8.25 -15.81
C LEU A 175 -7.73 -8.48 -14.99
N MET A 176 -8.06 -7.54 -14.09
CA MET A 176 -9.29 -7.58 -13.30
C MET A 176 -10.53 -7.51 -14.20
N ALA A 177 -10.51 -6.68 -15.26
CA ALA A 177 -11.59 -6.60 -16.25
C ALA A 177 -11.75 -7.91 -17.04
N HIS A 178 -10.64 -8.51 -17.48
CA HIS A 178 -10.64 -9.80 -18.17
C HIS A 178 -11.25 -10.92 -17.29
N PHE A 179 -10.98 -10.90 -15.98
CA PHE A 179 -11.59 -11.84 -15.04
C PHE A 179 -13.02 -11.48 -14.62
N GLY A 180 -13.59 -10.37 -15.10
CA GLY A 180 -14.94 -9.93 -14.74
C GLY A 180 -15.07 -9.39 -13.31
N LEU A 181 -13.95 -8.95 -12.71
CA LEU A 181 -13.87 -8.46 -11.32
C LEU A 181 -13.96 -6.93 -11.22
N THR A 182 -14.52 -6.28 -12.23
CA THR A 182 -14.65 -4.82 -12.31
C THR A 182 -16.11 -4.45 -12.50
N ASP A 183 -16.65 -3.62 -11.60
CA ASP A 183 -18.05 -3.18 -11.68
C ASP A 183 -18.29 -2.17 -12.83
N GLN A 184 -17.21 -1.54 -13.31
CA GLN A 184 -17.24 -0.56 -14.41
C GLN A 184 -17.58 -1.18 -15.78
N PHE A 185 -17.45 -2.50 -15.94
CA PHE A 185 -17.70 -3.23 -17.19
C PHE A 185 -18.88 -4.19 -17.11
N GLN A 186 -19.74 -4.07 -16.08
CA GLN A 186 -21.00 -4.80 -16.11
C GLN A 186 -21.83 -4.28 -17.28
N ILE A 187 -21.76 -4.99 -18.42
CA ILE A 187 -22.71 -4.87 -19.51
C ILE A 187 -24.06 -5.21 -18.90
N ASN A 188 -24.84 -4.19 -18.54
CA ASN A 188 -26.24 -4.36 -18.22
C ASN A 188 -26.84 -5.18 -19.37
N LYS A 189 -27.31 -6.40 -19.05
CA LYS A 189 -27.88 -7.37 -19.99
C LYS A 189 -29.09 -6.85 -20.80
N GLY A 190 -29.41 -5.57 -20.72
CA GLY A 190 -30.54 -4.91 -21.38
C GLY A 190 -30.22 -4.13 -22.66
N ASP A 191 -28.97 -3.74 -22.96
CA ASP A 191 -28.76 -2.62 -23.90
C ASP A 191 -28.08 -2.94 -25.26
N ALA A 192 -27.96 -4.20 -25.66
CA ALA A 192 -27.52 -4.51 -27.02
C ALA A 192 -28.08 -5.82 -27.56
N ARG A 193 -29.38 -5.82 -27.89
CA ARG A 193 -29.90 -6.66 -28.98
C ARG A 193 -30.74 -5.78 -29.89
N ALA A 194 -30.12 -5.24 -30.93
CA ALA A 194 -30.85 -4.69 -32.06
C ALA A 194 -31.80 -5.78 -32.58
N LYS A 195 -33.11 -5.55 -32.44
CA LYS A 195 -34.13 -6.40 -33.08
C LYS A 195 -34.09 -6.09 -34.58
N LEU A 196 -33.69 -7.08 -35.36
CA LEU A 196 -33.91 -7.11 -36.80
C LEU A 196 -35.41 -7.25 -37.04
N ILE A 197 -36.04 -6.17 -37.52
CA ILE A 197 -37.38 -6.24 -38.10
C ILE A 197 -37.19 -6.67 -39.55
N ILE A 198 -37.56 -7.91 -39.86
CA ILE A 198 -37.70 -8.39 -41.24
C ILE A 198 -39.15 -8.12 -41.61
N GLY A 199 -39.37 -7.16 -42.51
CA GLY A 199 -40.68 -6.92 -43.11
C GLY A 199 -40.93 -7.93 -44.24
N GLU A 200 -42.11 -8.54 -44.23
CA GLU A 200 -42.70 -9.22 -45.40
C GLU A 200 -43.38 -8.22 -46.33
#